data_AF-A0AAV8GQQ8-F1
#
_entry.id   AF-A0AAV8GQQ8-F1
#
_cell.length_a   1.000
_cell.length_b   1.000
_cell.length_c   1.000
_cell.angle_alpha   90.00
_cell.angle_beta   90.00
_cell.angle_gamma   90.00
#
_symmetry.space_group_name_H-M   'P 1'
#
loop_
_entity.id
_entity.type
_entity.pdbx_description
1 polymer ?
#
loop_
_entity_poly.entity_id
_entity_poly.type
_entity_poly.pdbx_seq_one_letter_code
_entity_poly.pdbx_strand_id
1 'polypeptide(L)'
;MMCGSQNGSTTAYRASVPDAKRRETKKALVAERDPTRVLTLGERMRFGRLLKDRFTYKESFVIRSFEVGSNKAATMETMLNLILYRLSWANYQMHVEMNKYPGWGDVVEIEHWCEAEGKIAGRFDYIIKLLSTNEVIGRATSKWVMINKDTYKPQKISKQVWDQYLAFCPKFSRLAFPEGNDKSLTKIPKLNEPAEYSQLGLVPRRQDLNMNGHVNSVTCFSFLLEV
;
A
#
# COMPACT_ATOMS: atom_id res chain seq x y z
N MET A 1 -29.61 12.69 47.42
CA MET A 1 -29.69 14.07 46.87
C MET A 1 -28.90 14.11 45.56
N MET A 2 -29.42 14.82 44.58
CA MET A 2 -29.20 14.76 43.11
C MET A 2 -27.78 15.05 42.57
N CYS A 3 -27.48 14.45 41.39
CA CYS A 3 -26.80 14.98 40.17
C CYS A 3 -25.45 15.75 40.30
N GLY A 4 -24.42 15.54 39.46
CA GLY A 4 -24.44 15.39 38.02
C GLY A 4 -23.05 15.20 37.38
N SER A 5 -23.08 14.62 36.19
CA SER A 5 -22.00 14.44 35.22
C SER A 5 -21.66 15.76 34.53
N GLN A 6 -20.37 16.02 34.25
CA GLN A 6 -19.95 16.80 33.07
C GLN A 6 -18.63 16.29 32.47
N ASN A 7 -18.67 16.18 31.15
CA ASN A 7 -17.68 15.67 30.21
C ASN A 7 -16.55 16.67 29.96
N GLY A 8 -15.29 16.22 30.00
CA GLY A 8 -14.15 16.96 29.46
C GLY A 8 -13.97 16.67 27.97
N SER A 9 -14.42 17.58 27.10
CA SER A 9 -14.21 17.53 25.66
C SER A 9 -12.79 17.98 25.29
N THR A 10 -11.98 17.09 24.71
CA THR A 10 -10.70 17.45 24.11
C THR A 10 -10.95 18.12 22.75
N THR A 11 -10.88 19.45 22.71
CA THR A 11 -10.99 20.25 21.48
C THR A 11 -9.73 20.09 20.63
N ALA A 12 -9.87 19.52 19.43
CA ALA A 12 -8.80 19.50 18.44
C ALA A 12 -8.45 20.93 18.01
N TYR A 13 -7.22 21.37 18.27
CA TYR A 13 -6.69 22.65 17.80
C TYR A 13 -6.54 22.60 16.28
N ARG A 14 -7.51 23.16 15.55
CA ARG A 14 -7.44 23.39 14.12
C ARG A 14 -6.79 24.76 13.91
N ALA A 15 -5.50 24.79 13.60
CA ALA A 15 -4.85 26.04 13.17
C ALA A 15 -5.55 26.55 11.89
N SER A 16 -6.36 27.60 12.03
CA SER A 16 -7.01 28.29 10.93
C SER A 16 -6.00 29.21 10.24
N VAL A 17 -5.51 28.81 9.08
CA VAL A 17 -4.78 29.72 8.19
C VAL A 17 -5.79 30.75 7.64
N PRO A 18 -5.54 32.07 7.75
CA PRO A 18 -6.46 33.09 7.25
C PRO A 18 -6.76 32.92 5.76
N ASP A 19 -8.03 33.04 5.37
CA ASP A 19 -8.52 32.81 4.00
C ASP A 19 -7.81 33.68 2.93
N ALA A 20 -7.30 34.85 3.31
CA ALA A 20 -6.51 35.72 2.45
C ALA A 20 -5.18 35.07 2.02
N LYS A 21 -4.45 34.45 2.97
CA LYS A 21 -3.21 33.70 2.66
C LYS A 21 -3.47 32.45 1.83
N ARG A 22 -4.66 31.83 1.98
CA ARG A 22 -5.09 30.67 1.17
C ARG A 22 -5.43 31.06 -0.28
N ARG A 23 -5.96 32.27 -0.49
CA ARG A 23 -6.22 32.83 -1.83
C ARG A 23 -4.95 33.28 -2.52
N GLU A 24 -3.98 33.85 -1.80
CA GLU A 24 -2.65 34.18 -2.36
C GLU A 24 -1.83 32.95 -2.70
N THR A 25 -1.78 31.94 -1.83
CA THR A 25 -1.09 30.67 -2.15
C THR A 25 -1.77 29.90 -3.28
N LYS A 26 -3.11 29.94 -3.39
CA LYS A 26 -3.81 29.40 -4.59
C LYS A 26 -3.52 30.22 -5.85
N LYS A 27 -3.46 31.56 -5.77
CA LYS A 27 -3.07 32.39 -6.91
C LYS A 27 -1.61 32.15 -7.33
N ALA A 28 -0.70 31.92 -6.38
CA ALA A 28 0.70 31.60 -6.64
C ALA A 28 0.91 30.16 -7.18
N LEU A 29 0.07 29.19 -6.78
CA LEU A 29 0.09 27.82 -7.36
C LEU A 29 -0.53 27.75 -8.78
N VAL A 30 -1.33 28.76 -9.14
CA VAL A 30 -1.97 28.90 -10.46
C VAL A 30 -1.15 29.81 -11.39
N ALA A 31 -0.29 30.67 -10.84
CA ALA A 31 0.59 31.54 -11.61
C ALA A 31 1.84 30.80 -12.11
N GLU A 32 2.05 30.88 -13.42
CA GLU A 32 3.20 30.42 -14.21
C GLU A 32 3.60 28.95 -14.09
N ARG A 33 2.82 28.09 -14.76
CA ARG A 33 3.43 26.92 -15.40
C ARG A 33 3.97 27.36 -16.75
N ASP A 34 5.30 27.45 -16.84
CA ASP A 34 6.03 27.56 -18.11
C ASP A 34 5.48 26.52 -19.11
N PRO A 35 4.87 26.95 -20.24
CA PRO A 35 4.27 26.05 -21.23
C PRO A 35 5.30 25.15 -21.93
N THR A 36 6.59 25.49 -21.83
CA THR A 36 7.72 24.73 -22.38
C THR A 36 8.31 23.70 -21.40
N ARG A 37 7.91 23.72 -20.12
CA ARG A 37 8.42 22.79 -19.11
C ARG A 37 7.94 21.35 -19.37
N VAL A 38 8.87 20.50 -19.79
CA VAL A 38 8.62 19.06 -19.92
C VAL A 38 8.41 18.46 -18.53
N LEU A 39 7.16 18.13 -18.20
CA LEU A 39 6.84 17.39 -16.98
C LEU A 39 7.52 16.03 -17.01
N THR A 40 8.17 15.66 -15.91
CA THR A 40 8.70 14.30 -15.69
C THR A 40 7.56 13.29 -15.73
N LEU A 41 7.86 12.02 -16.06
CA LEU A 41 6.86 10.94 -16.06
C LEU A 41 6.10 10.88 -14.72
N GLY A 42 6.83 11.02 -13.61
CA GLY A 42 6.26 11.06 -12.26
C GLY A 42 5.34 12.26 -12.01
N GLU A 43 5.63 13.45 -12.55
CA GLU A 43 4.72 14.61 -12.45
C GLU A 43 3.46 14.44 -13.31
N ARG A 44 3.58 13.76 -14.48
CA ARG A 44 2.43 13.46 -15.35
C ARG A 44 1.48 12.42 -14.75
N MET A 45 2.00 11.54 -13.89
CA MET A 45 1.23 10.43 -13.29
C MET A 45 0.59 10.77 -11.94
N ARG A 46 1.02 11.84 -11.26
CA ARG A 46 0.58 12.14 -9.87
C ARG A 46 -0.89 12.51 -9.72
N PHE A 47 -1.46 13.21 -10.69
CA PHE A 47 -2.82 13.71 -10.61
C PHE A 47 -3.47 13.73 -11.98
N GLY A 48 -4.68 13.18 -12.09
CA GLY A 48 -5.51 13.43 -13.25
C GLY A 48 -5.94 14.91 -13.30
N ARG A 49 -6.18 15.42 -14.51
CA ARG A 49 -6.52 16.82 -14.77
C ARG A 49 -7.73 16.92 -15.66
N LEU A 50 -8.57 17.93 -15.42
CA LEU A 50 -9.61 18.33 -16.35
C LEU A 50 -8.98 19.06 -17.54
N LEU A 51 -9.38 18.71 -18.75
CA LEU A 51 -8.91 19.36 -19.97
C LEU A 51 -9.58 20.73 -20.15
N LYS A 52 -9.07 21.52 -21.11
CA LYS A 52 -9.53 22.90 -21.37
C LYS A 52 -11.01 22.96 -21.76
N ASP A 53 -11.57 21.87 -22.29
CA ASP A 53 -12.99 21.73 -22.61
C ASP A 53 -13.90 21.70 -21.37
N ARG A 54 -13.34 21.52 -20.17
CA ARG A 54 -14.04 21.39 -18.88
C ARG A 54 -14.99 20.20 -18.74
N PHE A 55 -15.01 19.29 -19.71
CA PHE A 55 -15.84 18.07 -19.66
C PHE A 55 -15.01 16.79 -19.64
N THR A 56 -13.74 16.85 -20.06
CA THR A 56 -12.89 15.67 -20.17
C THR A 56 -11.86 15.60 -19.05
N TYR A 57 -11.89 14.55 -18.24
CA TYR A 57 -10.86 14.28 -17.23
C TYR A 57 -9.81 13.30 -17.78
N LYS A 58 -8.53 13.67 -17.66
CA LYS A 58 -7.39 12.89 -18.15
C LYS A 58 -6.50 12.46 -16.99
N GLU A 59 -6.28 11.16 -16.86
CA GLU A 59 -5.37 10.56 -15.89
C GLU A 59 -4.43 9.58 -16.57
N SER A 60 -3.32 9.25 -15.92
CA SER A 60 -2.31 8.33 -16.44
C SER A 60 -1.98 7.29 -15.39
N PHE A 61 -2.03 6.02 -15.79
CA PHE A 61 -1.73 4.88 -14.94
C PHE A 61 -0.57 4.09 -15.54
N VAL A 62 0.23 3.47 -14.68
CA VAL A 62 1.16 2.43 -15.11
C VAL A 62 0.48 1.10 -14.85
N ILE A 63 0.42 0.27 -15.89
CA ILE A 63 -0.03 -1.10 -15.77
C ILE A 63 1.05 -1.89 -15.02
N ARG A 64 0.69 -2.43 -13.87
CA ARG A 64 1.58 -3.18 -12.96
C ARG A 64 1.69 -4.63 -13.43
N SER A 65 2.73 -5.34 -13.00
CA SER A 65 2.99 -6.74 -13.41
C SER A 65 1.84 -7.70 -13.09
N PHE A 66 1.07 -7.41 -12.05
CA PHE A 66 -0.11 -8.19 -11.66
C PHE A 66 -1.42 -7.73 -12.34
N GLU A 67 -1.40 -6.63 -13.10
CA GLU A 67 -2.57 -6.13 -13.85
C GLU A 67 -2.63 -6.66 -15.29
N VAL A 68 -1.64 -7.46 -15.69
CA VAL A 68 -1.55 -8.10 -17.01
C VAL A 68 -1.80 -9.60 -16.91
N GLY A 69 -2.47 -10.16 -17.91
CA GLY A 69 -2.68 -11.60 -18.03
C GLY A 69 -1.44 -12.35 -18.52
N SER A 70 -1.61 -13.65 -18.78
CA SER A 70 -0.57 -14.56 -19.29
C SER A 70 0.15 -14.07 -20.55
N ASN A 71 -0.53 -13.29 -21.39
CA ASN A 71 -0.02 -12.72 -22.62
C ASN A 71 0.71 -11.37 -22.43
N LYS A 72 0.99 -10.96 -21.18
CA LYS A 72 1.59 -9.67 -20.82
C LYS A 72 0.76 -8.44 -21.25
N ALA A 73 -0.54 -8.62 -21.52
CA ALA A 73 -1.47 -7.54 -21.84
C ALA A 73 -2.50 -7.34 -20.73
N ALA A 74 -2.89 -6.08 -20.48
CA ALA A 74 -4.01 -5.77 -19.60
C ALA A 74 -5.33 -6.22 -20.26
N THR A 75 -6.18 -6.92 -19.52
CA THR A 75 -7.49 -7.36 -20.03
C THR A 75 -8.49 -6.21 -20.01
N MET A 76 -9.59 -6.33 -20.76
CA MET A 76 -10.69 -5.36 -20.69
C MET A 76 -11.21 -5.20 -19.26
N GLU A 77 -11.24 -6.29 -18.49
CA GLU A 77 -11.63 -6.26 -17.08
C GLU A 77 -10.65 -5.46 -16.22
N THR A 78 -9.33 -5.62 -16.42
CA THR A 78 -8.32 -4.74 -15.80
C THR A 78 -8.57 -3.27 -16.16
N MET A 79 -8.82 -2.99 -17.45
CA MET A 79 -9.09 -1.63 -17.90
C MET A 79 -10.35 -1.05 -17.25
N LEU A 80 -11.43 -1.84 -17.12
CA LEU A 80 -12.64 -1.45 -16.41
C LEU A 80 -12.40 -1.26 -14.91
N ASN A 81 -11.57 -2.07 -14.27
CA ASN A 81 -11.18 -1.89 -12.88
C ASN A 81 -10.41 -0.58 -12.64
N LEU A 82 -9.57 -0.17 -13.61
CA LEU A 82 -8.86 1.09 -13.57
C LEU A 82 -9.78 2.29 -13.86
N ILE A 83 -10.66 2.18 -14.85
CA ILE A 83 -11.54 3.25 -15.32
C ILE A 83 -12.74 3.47 -14.37
N LEU A 84 -13.42 2.40 -13.97
CA LEU A 84 -14.68 2.47 -13.22
C LEU A 84 -14.49 2.41 -11.71
N TYR A 85 -13.54 1.60 -11.24
CA TYR A 85 -13.44 1.24 -9.82
C TYR A 85 -12.21 1.79 -9.10
N ARG A 86 -11.24 2.37 -9.83
CA ARG A 86 -10.00 2.95 -9.30
C ARG A 86 -9.38 2.09 -8.19
N LEU A 87 -9.19 0.79 -8.45
CA LEU A 87 -8.75 -0.17 -7.43
C LEU A 87 -7.24 -0.16 -7.20
N SER A 88 -6.81 -0.55 -6.00
CA SER A 88 -5.41 -0.83 -5.69
C SER A 88 -5.24 -1.83 -4.57
N TRP A 89 -4.19 -2.64 -4.69
CA TRP A 89 -3.76 -3.53 -3.63
C TRP A 89 -3.19 -2.75 -2.45
N ALA A 90 -3.66 -3.09 -1.26
CA ALA A 90 -3.15 -2.60 0.02
C ALA A 90 -2.80 -3.79 0.91
N ASN A 91 -1.58 -3.79 1.44
CA ASN A 91 -1.19 -4.71 2.49
C ASN A 91 -1.76 -4.22 3.83
N TYR A 92 -2.37 -5.11 4.60
CA TYR A 92 -2.89 -4.78 5.93
C TYR A 92 -2.31 -5.65 7.05
N GLN A 93 -1.59 -6.71 6.69
CA GLN A 93 -0.91 -7.58 7.64
C GLN A 93 0.33 -8.17 7.00
N MET A 94 1.43 -8.21 7.76
CA MET A 94 2.66 -8.85 7.36
C MET A 94 3.29 -9.51 8.59
N HIS A 95 3.77 -10.74 8.42
CA HIS A 95 4.53 -11.48 9.42
C HIS A 95 5.81 -11.98 8.75
N VAL A 96 6.95 -11.71 9.38
CA VAL A 96 8.28 -12.05 8.87
C VAL A 96 9.06 -12.72 9.99
N GLU A 97 9.66 -13.86 9.69
CA GLU A 97 10.56 -14.59 10.59
C GLU A 97 11.90 -14.81 9.88
N MET A 98 12.97 -14.29 10.46
CA MET A 98 14.33 -14.45 9.96
C MET A 98 15.10 -15.37 10.91
N ASN A 99 15.56 -16.50 10.38
CA ASN A 99 16.44 -17.41 11.10
C ASN A 99 17.88 -16.89 11.10
N LYS A 100 18.30 -16.32 9.96
CA LYS A 100 19.63 -15.75 9.75
C LYS A 100 19.53 -14.59 8.76
N TYR A 101 20.25 -13.51 9.02
CA TYR A 101 20.39 -12.41 8.08
C TYR A 101 21.56 -12.69 7.12
N PRO A 102 21.39 -12.47 5.80
CA PRO A 102 22.47 -12.66 4.84
C PRO A 102 23.58 -11.62 5.05
N GLY A 103 24.83 -12.05 4.82
CA GLY A 103 26.01 -11.19 4.89
C GLY A 103 26.32 -10.50 3.55
N TRP A 104 27.38 -9.69 3.55
CA TRP A 104 27.87 -9.08 2.32
C TRP A 104 28.41 -10.15 1.36
N GLY A 105 27.98 -10.09 0.09
CA GLY A 105 28.37 -11.06 -0.94
C GLY A 105 27.49 -12.31 -1.02
N ASP A 106 26.59 -12.53 -0.04
CA ASP A 106 25.61 -13.61 -0.10
C ASP A 106 24.57 -13.34 -1.19
N VAL A 107 24.17 -14.40 -1.91
CA VAL A 107 23.08 -14.34 -2.89
C VAL A 107 21.86 -15.04 -2.29
N VAL A 108 20.72 -14.37 -2.30
CA VAL A 108 19.46 -14.92 -1.79
C VAL A 108 18.48 -15.24 -2.92
N GLU A 109 17.80 -16.36 -2.81
CA GLU A 109 16.67 -16.73 -3.64
C GLU A 109 15.37 -16.54 -2.86
N ILE A 110 14.39 -15.88 -3.47
CA ILE A 110 13.07 -15.64 -2.86
C ILE A 110 12.01 -16.36 -3.70
N GLU A 111 11.51 -17.46 -3.15
CA GLU A 111 10.29 -18.08 -3.64
C GLU A 111 9.10 -17.32 -3.07
N HIS A 112 8.13 -16.98 -3.92
CA HIS A 112 6.89 -16.37 -3.48
C HIS A 112 5.72 -16.93 -4.27
N TRP A 113 4.56 -17.00 -3.62
CA TRP A 113 3.33 -17.44 -4.25
C TRP A 113 2.12 -16.79 -3.60
N CYS A 114 1.00 -16.82 -4.30
CA CYS A 114 -0.26 -16.26 -3.82
C CYS A 114 -1.28 -17.37 -3.52
N GLU A 115 -2.24 -17.09 -2.66
CA GLU A 115 -3.45 -17.89 -2.49
C GLU A 115 -4.62 -16.93 -2.20
N ALA A 116 -5.82 -17.25 -2.68
CA ALA A 116 -6.99 -16.50 -2.27
C ALA A 116 -7.32 -16.79 -0.80
N GLU A 117 -7.51 -15.74 -0.01
CA GLU A 117 -7.85 -15.84 1.40
C GLU A 117 -9.27 -15.28 1.63
N GLY A 118 -10.23 -16.19 1.82
CA GLY A 118 -11.64 -15.83 1.94
C GLY A 118 -12.20 -15.23 0.65
N LYS A 119 -13.00 -14.16 0.75
CA LYS A 119 -13.74 -13.59 -0.39
C LYS A 119 -13.11 -12.33 -1.00
N ILE A 120 -12.29 -11.61 -0.23
CA ILE A 120 -11.83 -10.26 -0.57
C ILE A 120 -10.33 -10.06 -0.42
N ALA A 121 -9.62 -11.05 0.10
CA ALA A 121 -8.20 -10.94 0.40
C ALA A 121 -7.38 -11.98 -0.37
N GLY A 122 -6.12 -11.66 -0.60
CA GLY A 122 -5.09 -12.58 -1.07
C GLY A 122 -4.01 -12.70 -0.03
N ARG A 123 -3.55 -13.93 0.21
CA ARG A 123 -2.35 -14.21 0.98
C ARG A 123 -1.18 -14.36 0.03
N PHE A 124 -0.07 -13.72 0.35
CA PHE A 124 1.19 -13.86 -0.35
C PHE A 124 2.21 -14.40 0.64
N ASP A 125 2.75 -15.57 0.32
CA ASP A 125 3.69 -16.33 1.12
C ASP A 125 5.07 -16.29 0.47
N TYR A 126 6.12 -16.30 1.29
CA TYR A 126 7.51 -16.17 0.87
C TYR A 126 8.41 -17.15 1.62
N ILE A 127 9.34 -17.77 0.90
CA ILE A 127 10.49 -18.49 1.46
C ILE A 127 11.76 -17.83 0.94
N ILE A 128 12.66 -17.49 1.85
CA ILE A 128 13.94 -16.83 1.56
C ILE A 128 15.04 -17.86 1.83
N LYS A 129 15.86 -18.12 0.82
CA LYS A 129 16.95 -19.09 0.88
C LYS A 129 18.28 -18.47 0.53
N LEU A 130 19.36 -19.00 1.10
CA LEU A 130 20.70 -18.73 0.60
C LEU A 130 20.95 -19.57 -0.64
N LEU A 131 21.39 -18.96 -1.75
CA LEU A 131 21.57 -19.65 -3.02
C LEU A 131 22.70 -20.70 -2.95
N SER A 132 23.76 -20.41 -2.18
CA SER A 132 24.94 -21.28 -2.08
C SER A 132 24.66 -22.60 -1.36
N THR A 133 23.78 -22.59 -0.35
CA THR A 133 23.49 -23.78 0.48
C THR A 133 22.07 -24.31 0.30
N ASN A 134 21.19 -23.55 -0.38
CA ASN A 134 19.75 -23.78 -0.46
C ASN A 134 19.06 -23.83 0.94
N GLU A 135 19.73 -23.31 1.97
CA GLU A 135 19.20 -23.25 3.33
C GLU A 135 18.13 -22.16 3.45
N VAL A 136 17.01 -22.47 4.12
CA VAL A 136 15.96 -21.48 4.39
C VAL A 136 16.39 -20.56 5.54
N ILE A 137 16.69 -19.31 5.21
CA ILE A 137 17.16 -18.28 6.16
C ILE A 137 16.03 -17.37 6.64
N GLY A 138 14.87 -17.39 5.98
CA GLY A 138 13.69 -16.64 6.40
C GLY A 138 12.41 -17.06 5.72
N ARG A 139 11.28 -16.65 6.32
CA ARG A 139 9.92 -16.88 5.83
C ARG A 139 9.09 -15.63 6.06
N ALA A 140 8.13 -15.39 5.18
CA ALA A 140 7.16 -14.34 5.41
C ALA A 140 5.79 -14.72 4.87
N THR A 141 4.75 -14.11 5.44
CA THR A 141 3.39 -14.16 4.91
C THR A 141 2.75 -12.79 5.05
N SER A 142 1.90 -12.45 4.09
CA SER A 142 1.30 -11.12 4.01
C SER A 142 -0.10 -11.19 3.45
N LYS A 143 -1.00 -10.35 3.98
CA LYS A 143 -2.40 -10.31 3.56
C LYS A 143 -2.71 -8.99 2.87
N TRP A 144 -3.39 -9.13 1.74
CA TRP A 144 -3.63 -8.05 0.81
C TRP A 144 -5.11 -7.95 0.47
N VAL A 145 -5.59 -6.73 0.36
CA VAL A 145 -6.98 -6.41 0.02
C VAL A 145 -6.98 -5.40 -1.12
N MET A 146 -7.94 -5.52 -2.02
CA MET A 146 -8.21 -4.49 -3.01
C MET A 146 -9.03 -3.38 -2.39
N ILE A 147 -8.54 -2.15 -2.47
CA ILE A 147 -9.23 -0.95 -2.00
C ILE A 147 -9.61 -0.06 -3.19
N ASN A 148 -10.78 0.57 -3.12
CA ASN A 148 -11.12 1.66 -4.03
C ASN A 148 -10.40 2.93 -3.56
N LYS A 149 -9.66 3.61 -4.46
CA LYS A 149 -8.81 4.77 -4.12
C LYS A 149 -9.57 6.01 -3.69
N ASP A 150 -10.83 6.18 -4.13
CA ASP A 150 -11.60 7.38 -3.83
C ASP A 150 -12.34 7.24 -2.49
N THR A 151 -12.85 6.04 -2.21
CA THR A 151 -13.62 5.74 -0.99
C THR A 151 -12.77 5.16 0.13
N TYR A 152 -11.57 4.67 -0.19
CA TYR A 152 -10.67 3.92 0.71
C TYR A 152 -11.31 2.66 1.32
N LYS A 153 -12.39 2.15 0.71
CA LYS A 153 -13.09 0.95 1.18
C LYS A 153 -12.59 -0.32 0.48
N PRO A 154 -12.47 -1.45 1.20
CA PRO A 154 -12.27 -2.76 0.60
C PRO A 154 -13.30 -3.08 -0.48
N GLN A 155 -12.86 -3.66 -1.58
CA GLN A 155 -13.70 -4.07 -2.69
C GLN A 155 -13.57 -5.56 -2.92
N LYS A 156 -14.71 -6.19 -3.18
CA LYS A 156 -14.74 -7.59 -3.58
C LYS A 156 -14.22 -7.70 -5.01
N ILE A 157 -13.30 -8.62 -5.22
CA ILE A 157 -12.77 -8.94 -6.54
C ILE A 157 -13.70 -9.97 -7.20
N SER A 158 -13.97 -9.80 -8.49
CA SER A 158 -14.77 -10.76 -9.25
C SER A 158 -14.07 -12.12 -9.28
N LYS A 159 -14.84 -13.21 -9.42
CA LYS A 159 -14.25 -14.54 -9.58
C LYS A 159 -13.35 -14.62 -10.82
N GLN A 160 -13.73 -13.94 -11.90
CA GLN A 160 -12.97 -13.94 -13.16
C GLN A 160 -11.59 -13.30 -13.02
N VAL A 161 -11.46 -12.21 -12.25
CA VAL A 161 -10.15 -11.64 -11.91
C VAL A 161 -9.37 -12.61 -11.03
N TRP A 162 -10.00 -13.17 -10.00
CA TRP A 162 -9.33 -14.16 -9.15
C TRP A 162 -8.81 -15.34 -9.96
N ASP A 163 -9.60 -15.90 -10.88
CA ASP A 163 -9.22 -17.02 -11.72
C ASP A 163 -8.00 -16.66 -12.61
N GLN A 164 -7.90 -15.42 -13.12
CA GLN A 164 -6.72 -14.94 -13.86
C GLN A 164 -5.48 -14.82 -12.98
N TYR A 165 -5.62 -14.28 -11.77
CA TYR A 165 -4.50 -14.12 -10.83
C TYR A 165 -4.02 -15.48 -10.30
N LEU A 166 -4.96 -16.34 -9.91
CA LEU A 166 -4.68 -17.65 -9.32
C LEU A 166 -4.20 -18.67 -10.35
N ALA A 167 -4.35 -18.42 -11.65
CA ALA A 167 -3.84 -19.30 -12.71
C ALA A 167 -2.33 -19.58 -12.59
N PHE A 168 -1.58 -18.67 -11.97
CA PHE A 168 -0.14 -18.78 -11.73
C PHE A 168 0.23 -19.19 -10.31
N CYS A 169 -0.77 -19.40 -9.46
CA CYS A 169 -0.58 -19.72 -8.07
C CYS A 169 -0.69 -21.24 -7.83
N PRO A 170 -0.10 -21.76 -6.74
CA PRO A 170 -0.15 -23.19 -6.44
C PRO A 170 -1.57 -23.74 -6.44
N LYS A 171 -1.77 -24.88 -7.10
CA LYS A 171 -3.09 -25.55 -7.17
C LYS A 171 -3.51 -26.18 -5.84
N PHE A 172 -2.54 -26.45 -4.97
CA PHE A 172 -2.74 -26.97 -3.64
C PHE A 172 -2.25 -25.93 -2.63
N SER A 173 -2.96 -25.82 -1.51
CA SER A 173 -2.59 -24.86 -0.47
C SER A 173 -1.16 -25.13 -0.02
N ARG A 174 -0.37 -24.06 -0.02
CA ARG A 174 1.04 -24.06 0.36
C ARG A 174 1.23 -22.91 1.34
N LEU A 175 1.57 -23.21 2.58
CA LEU A 175 1.82 -22.21 3.61
C LEU A 175 3.33 -21.98 3.73
N ALA A 176 3.76 -20.73 3.89
CA ALA A 176 5.16 -20.47 4.26
C ALA A 176 5.45 -20.98 5.68
N PHE A 177 4.47 -20.86 6.59
CA PHE A 177 4.54 -21.32 7.97
C PHE A 177 3.72 -22.61 8.15
N PRO A 178 4.30 -23.69 8.71
CA PRO A 178 3.57 -24.94 8.96
C PRO A 178 2.38 -24.74 9.92
N GLU A 179 1.31 -25.53 9.73
CA GLU A 179 0.15 -25.54 10.61
C GLU A 179 0.58 -25.85 12.07
N GLY A 180 0.18 -25.00 13.01
CA GLY A 180 0.53 -25.11 14.44
C GLY A 180 1.62 -24.15 14.93
N ASN A 181 2.44 -23.59 14.04
CA ASN A 181 3.46 -22.59 14.40
C ASN A 181 3.23 -21.22 13.74
N ASP A 182 2.07 -21.02 13.13
CA ASP A 182 1.74 -19.79 12.42
C ASP A 182 1.35 -18.67 13.40
N LYS A 183 2.36 -17.93 13.87
CA LYS A 183 2.17 -16.72 14.68
C LYS A 183 1.61 -15.55 13.86
N SER A 184 1.48 -15.65 12.54
CA SER A 184 0.91 -14.56 11.72
C SER A 184 -0.56 -14.30 12.05
N LEU A 185 -1.27 -15.27 12.61
CA LEU A 185 -2.67 -15.12 13.05
C LEU A 185 -2.81 -14.39 14.39
N THR A 186 -1.71 -14.20 15.12
CA THR A 186 -1.74 -13.56 16.43
C THR A 186 -2.01 -12.06 16.27
N LYS A 187 -3.03 -11.56 16.96
CA LYS A 187 -3.36 -10.14 16.97
C LYS A 187 -2.29 -9.37 17.75
N ILE A 188 -1.67 -8.38 17.12
CA ILE A 188 -0.72 -7.49 17.79
C ILE A 188 -1.51 -6.63 18.79
N PRO A 189 -1.22 -6.69 20.11
CA PRO A 189 -1.88 -5.85 21.09
C PRO A 189 -1.47 -4.39 20.87
N LYS A 190 -2.37 -3.46 21.18
CA LYS A 190 -2.02 -2.04 21.20
C LYS A 190 -1.08 -1.79 22.37
N LEU A 191 -0.05 -0.97 22.16
CA LEU A 191 0.83 -0.51 23.22
C LEU A 191 0.04 0.40 24.19
N ASN A 192 0.36 0.32 25.47
CA ASN A 192 -0.21 1.21 26.47
C ASN A 192 0.53 2.56 26.45
N GLU A 193 -0.20 3.65 26.67
CA GLU A 193 0.38 4.99 26.81
C GLU A 193 0.67 5.29 28.30
N PRO A 194 1.80 5.94 28.64
CA PRO A 194 2.85 6.41 27.72
C PRO A 194 3.79 5.28 27.28
N ALA A 195 4.23 5.33 26.01
CA ALA A 195 5.27 4.44 25.50
C ALA A 195 6.66 4.79 26.08
N GLU A 196 7.53 3.77 26.24
CA GLU A 196 8.92 3.95 26.69
C GLU A 196 9.74 4.77 25.69
N TYR A 197 9.56 4.51 24.39
CA TYR A 197 10.17 5.25 23.29
C TYR A 197 9.06 5.77 22.37
N SER A 198 9.14 7.06 22.02
CA SER A 198 8.23 7.67 21.06
C SER A 198 8.94 8.77 20.28
N GLN A 199 8.74 8.77 18.96
CA GLN A 199 9.18 9.83 18.08
C GLN A 199 7.98 10.42 17.34
N LEU A 200 7.88 11.75 17.37
CA LEU A 200 6.79 12.49 16.72
C LEU A 200 7.32 13.33 15.57
N GLY A 201 6.43 13.68 14.64
CA GLY A 201 6.79 14.54 13.51
C GLY A 201 7.59 13.86 12.41
N LEU A 202 7.51 12.53 12.29
CA LEU A 202 8.04 11.81 11.13
C LEU A 202 7.27 12.22 9.87
N VAL A 203 8.00 12.78 8.89
CA VAL A 203 7.43 13.26 7.63
C VAL A 203 8.02 12.45 6.46
N PRO A 204 7.19 11.84 5.60
CA PRO A 204 7.68 11.11 4.44
C PRO A 204 8.29 12.06 3.41
N ARG A 205 9.40 11.64 2.83
CA ARG A 205 10.07 12.29 1.70
C ARG A 205 9.38 11.91 0.39
N ARG A 206 9.72 12.62 -0.68
CA ARG A 206 9.20 12.35 -2.03
C ARG A 206 9.44 10.91 -2.48
N GLN A 207 10.58 10.32 -2.13
CA GLN A 207 10.96 8.95 -2.50
C GLN A 207 10.22 7.87 -1.70
N ASP A 208 9.64 8.25 -0.55
CA ASP A 208 8.92 7.34 0.32
C ASP A 208 7.48 7.09 -0.17
N LEU A 209 7.03 7.87 -1.14
CA LEU A 209 5.71 7.74 -1.76
C LEU A 209 5.79 6.76 -2.93
N ASN A 210 4.89 5.78 -2.92
CA ASN A 210 4.67 4.90 -4.05
C ASN A 210 3.94 5.62 -5.20
N MET A 211 3.74 4.90 -6.30
CA MET A 211 3.11 5.44 -7.52
C MET A 211 1.67 5.90 -7.33
N ASN A 212 1.01 5.48 -6.25
CA ASN A 212 -0.34 5.90 -5.89
C ASN A 212 -0.35 7.12 -4.94
N GLY A 213 0.82 7.66 -4.58
CA GLY A 213 0.94 8.78 -3.63
C GLY A 213 0.79 8.37 -2.17
N HIS A 214 0.76 7.07 -1.85
CA HIS A 214 0.77 6.58 -0.48
C HIS A 214 2.20 6.29 -0.02
N VAL A 215 2.45 6.41 1.28
CA VAL A 215 3.72 6.00 1.89
C VAL A 215 3.93 4.50 1.65
N ASN A 216 5.14 4.12 1.25
CA ASN A 216 5.52 2.73 1.03
C ASN A 216 5.53 1.96 2.37
N SER A 217 5.03 0.72 2.37
CA SER A 217 5.08 -0.16 3.54
C SER A 217 6.51 -0.33 4.09
N VAL A 218 7.54 -0.30 3.24
CA VAL A 218 8.94 -0.34 3.68
C VAL A 218 9.30 0.90 4.51
N THR A 219 8.86 2.10 4.09
CA THR A 219 9.08 3.33 4.87
C THR A 219 8.33 3.27 6.20
N CYS A 220 7.12 2.70 6.24
CA CYS A 220 6.41 2.50 7.50
C CYS A 220 7.21 1.63 8.49
N PHE A 221 7.90 0.58 8.00
CA PHE A 221 8.82 -0.21 8.83
C PHE A 221 10.04 0.60 9.29
N SER A 222 10.61 1.46 8.45
CA SER A 222 11.69 2.35 8.87
C SER A 222 11.25 3.28 10.00
N PHE A 223 10.06 3.87 9.91
CA PHE A 223 9.51 4.71 10.98
C PHE A 223 9.25 3.95 12.27
N LEU A 224 8.90 2.65 12.20
CA LEU A 224 8.72 1.81 13.38
C LEU A 224 10.04 1.55 14.12
N LEU A 225 11.16 1.52 13.39
CA LEU A 225 12.50 1.26 13.95
C LEU A 225 13.25 2.54 14.32
N GLU A 226 12.66 3.71 14.08
CA GLU A 226 13.26 4.99 14.44
C GLU A 226 13.27 5.12 15.97
N VAL A 227 14.45 5.41 16.53
CA VAL A 227 14.68 5.61 17.97
C VAL A 227 15.08 7.06 18.22
#